data_AF-A0A831X570-F1
#
_entry.id   AF-A0A831X570-F1
#
_cell.length_a   1.000
_cell.length_b   1.000
_cell.length_c   1.000
_cell.angle_alpha   90.00
_cell.angle_beta   90.00
_cell.angle_gamma   90.00
#
_symmetry.space_group_name_H-M   'P 1'
#
loop_
_entity.id
_entity.type
_entity.pdbx_description
1 polymer ?
#
loop_
_entity_poly.entity_id
_entity_poly.type
_entity_poly.pdbx_seq_one_letter_code
_entity_poly.pdbx_strand_id
1 'polypeptide(L)'
;MNDENGKLCEGVYIFRRDTNSSLNYLLGGRLFPGEHHKAKFNVSDNANRIKFLLQSSDCNVNIRFEAKYTDHLPESSIFKSVDEISSFFKTGSVGYSPAQGNCYDGMCLIPHEWNMTPLECNNIELSYFNKVLGISYKDLQYDSMVIMSDIPHEWHSLKTKYSVL
;
A
#
# COMPACT_ATOMS: atom_id res chain seq x y z
N MET A 1 13.70 5.65 9.92
CA MET A 1 13.41 5.71 11.38
C MET A 1 14.49 4.90 12.10
N ASN A 2 14.96 5.29 13.28
CA ASN A 2 15.90 4.45 14.04
C ASN A 2 15.14 3.36 14.83
N ASP A 3 15.77 2.21 15.10
CA ASP A 3 15.30 1.24 16.09
C ASP A 3 15.70 1.64 17.52
N GLU A 4 15.35 0.78 18.48
CA GLU A 4 15.67 0.91 19.90
C GLU A 4 17.17 0.87 20.22
N ASN A 5 18.01 0.46 19.26
CA ASN A 5 19.47 0.44 19.35
C ASN A 5 20.10 1.61 18.59
N GLY A 6 19.31 2.56 18.08
CA GLY A 6 19.79 3.70 17.31
C GLY A 6 20.22 3.35 15.88
N LYS A 7 19.93 2.15 15.39
CA LYS A 7 20.27 1.74 14.02
C LYS A 7 19.23 2.28 13.05
N LEU A 8 19.69 2.83 11.93
CA LEU A 8 18.82 3.24 10.84
C LEU A 8 18.05 2.01 10.31
N CYS A 9 16.72 2.09 10.35
CA CYS A 9 15.84 1.09 9.75
C CYS A 9 15.22 1.63 8.46
N GLU A 10 15.22 0.77 7.46
CA GLU A 10 14.46 0.92 6.23
C GLU A 10 13.00 0.49 6.47
N GLY A 11 12.10 1.08 5.72
CA GLY A 11 10.68 0.83 5.80
C GLY A 11 9.88 1.94 5.15
N VAL A 12 8.60 1.68 4.91
CA VAL A 12 7.69 2.62 4.26
C VAL A 12 6.82 3.33 5.29
N TYR A 13 6.58 4.61 5.04
CA TYR A 13 5.56 5.36 5.76
C TYR A 13 4.21 5.14 5.08
N ILE A 14 3.25 4.60 5.82
CA ILE A 14 1.90 4.35 5.36
C ILE A 14 1.03 5.47 5.90
N PHE A 15 0.68 6.42 5.02
CA PHE A 15 -0.13 7.58 5.41
C PHE A 15 -1.48 7.22 6.02
N ARG A 16 -2.08 6.12 5.56
CA ARG A 16 -3.40 5.66 5.94
C ARG A 16 -3.57 4.18 5.63
N ARG A 17 -4.36 3.48 6.46
CA ARG A 17 -4.86 2.13 6.19
C ARG A 17 -6.38 2.17 6.02
N ASP A 18 -6.91 1.52 4.99
CA ASP A 18 -8.35 1.38 4.73
C ASP A 18 -8.74 -0.11 4.75
N THR A 19 -9.94 -0.42 5.25
CA THR A 19 -10.42 -1.81 5.36
C THR A 19 -11.92 -1.94 5.08
N ASN A 20 -12.32 -3.02 4.38
CA ASN A 20 -13.73 -3.42 4.23
C ASN A 20 -14.24 -4.27 5.39
N SER A 21 -13.35 -4.81 6.22
CA SER A 21 -13.73 -5.67 7.33
C SER A 21 -14.18 -4.82 8.50
N SER A 22 -15.46 -4.90 8.84
CA SER A 22 -16.04 -4.31 10.06
C SER A 22 -15.30 -4.78 11.32
N LEU A 23 -14.74 -5.99 11.31
CA LEU A 23 -13.99 -6.59 12.40
C LEU A 23 -12.58 -5.95 12.53
N ASN A 24 -11.89 -5.71 11.42
CA ASN A 24 -10.61 -5.00 11.41
C ASN A 24 -10.77 -3.51 11.75
N TYR A 25 -11.91 -2.92 11.38
CA TYR A 25 -12.27 -1.55 11.79
C TYR A 25 -12.54 -1.44 13.30
N LEU A 26 -13.21 -2.42 13.92
CA LEU A 26 -13.49 -2.42 15.37
C LEU A 26 -12.29 -2.84 16.24
N LEU A 27 -11.34 -3.62 15.69
CA LEU A 27 -10.16 -4.15 16.41
C LEU A 27 -8.84 -3.49 16.01
N GLY A 28 -8.90 -2.43 15.19
CA GLY A 28 -7.77 -1.55 14.90
C GLY A 28 -7.18 -1.02 16.21
N GLY A 29 -5.90 -1.30 16.44
CA GLY A 29 -5.19 -0.99 17.69
C GLY A 29 -5.07 -2.14 18.71
N ARG A 30 -5.72 -3.30 18.50
CA ARG A 30 -5.51 -4.49 19.38
C ARG A 30 -5.00 -5.74 18.66
N LEU A 31 -5.44 -6.00 17.43
CA LEU A 31 -5.01 -7.17 16.64
C LEU A 31 -4.35 -6.80 15.31
N PHE A 32 -4.70 -5.64 14.75
CA PHE A 32 -4.00 -5.05 13.62
C PHE A 32 -3.58 -3.62 13.98
N PRO A 33 -2.28 -3.36 14.14
CA PRO A 33 -1.72 -2.03 14.40
C PRO A 33 -2.21 -0.96 13.41
N GLY A 34 -2.39 0.27 13.89
CA GLY A 34 -2.78 1.47 13.13
C GLY A 34 -4.25 1.90 13.24
N GLU A 35 -4.54 3.14 12.86
CA GLU A 35 -5.91 3.60 12.63
C GLU A 35 -6.41 3.11 11.26
N HIS A 36 -7.50 2.34 11.26
CA HIS A 36 -8.10 1.80 10.03
C HIS A 36 -9.37 2.59 9.68
N HIS A 37 -9.43 3.12 8.47
CA HIS A 37 -10.63 3.77 7.96
C HIS A 37 -11.54 2.77 7.26
N LYS A 38 -12.84 2.82 7.56
CA LYS A 38 -13.82 1.96 6.91
C LYS A 38 -13.95 2.36 5.44
N ALA A 39 -13.77 1.42 4.52
CA ALA A 39 -13.94 1.64 3.09
C ALA A 39 -14.72 0.49 2.44
N LYS A 40 -15.37 0.79 1.30
CA LYS A 40 -16.00 -0.21 0.44
C LYS A 40 -15.02 -0.58 -0.65
N PHE A 41 -14.82 -1.88 -0.82
CA PHE A 41 -13.97 -2.45 -1.85
C PHE A 41 -14.84 -3.26 -2.80
N ASN A 42 -14.67 -3.03 -4.09
CA ASN A 42 -15.21 -3.87 -5.15
C ASN A 42 -14.05 -4.27 -6.05
N VAL A 43 -13.65 -5.53 -5.95
CA VAL A 43 -12.50 -6.10 -6.64
C VAL A 43 -13.00 -7.26 -7.49
N SER A 44 -12.68 -7.24 -8.77
CA SER A 44 -12.86 -8.36 -9.67
C SER A 44 -11.52 -8.66 -10.31
N ASP A 45 -10.97 -9.81 -9.96
CA ASP A 45 -9.75 -10.36 -10.54
C ASP A 45 -10.12 -11.64 -11.30
N ASN A 46 -9.64 -11.75 -12.53
CA ASN A 46 -9.72 -12.96 -13.34
C ASN A 46 -8.43 -13.08 -14.15
N ALA A 47 -8.23 -14.23 -14.79
CA ALA A 47 -6.98 -14.58 -15.49
C ALA A 47 -6.45 -13.53 -16.50
N ASN A 48 -7.24 -12.56 -16.94
CA ASN A 48 -6.80 -11.55 -17.91
C ASN A 48 -6.83 -10.11 -17.38
N ARG A 49 -7.68 -9.79 -16.38
CA ARG A 49 -7.86 -8.40 -15.94
C ARG A 49 -8.26 -8.27 -14.48
N ILE A 50 -7.90 -7.13 -13.93
CA ILE A 50 -8.26 -6.68 -12.59
C ILE A 50 -9.07 -5.40 -12.70
N LYS A 51 -10.21 -5.36 -12.03
CA LYS A 51 -10.99 -4.15 -11.77
C LYS A 51 -10.96 -3.90 -10.28
N PHE A 52 -10.58 -2.69 -9.91
CA PHE A 52 -10.48 -2.29 -8.51
C PHE A 52 -11.23 -0.98 -8.29
N LEU A 53 -12.05 -0.97 -7.24
CA LEU A 53 -12.71 0.22 -6.73
C LEU A 53 -12.61 0.23 -5.21
N LEU A 54 -12.08 1.30 -4.66
CA LEU A 54 -12.08 1.62 -3.23
C LEU A 54 -12.80 2.95 -3.02
N GLN A 55 -13.69 2.99 -2.04
CA GLN A 55 -14.35 4.21 -1.58
C GLN A 55 -14.33 4.26 -0.05
N SER A 56 -13.56 5.17 0.53
CA SER A 56 -13.54 5.37 1.98
C SER A 56 -14.85 6.01 2.45
N SER A 57 -15.28 5.65 3.66
CA SER A 57 -16.53 6.16 4.25
C SER A 57 -16.46 7.64 4.60
N ASP A 58 -15.25 8.16 4.81
CA ASP A 58 -14.99 9.59 5.02
C ASP A 58 -14.80 10.37 3.71
N CYS A 59 -14.97 9.73 2.54
CA CYS A 59 -14.89 10.32 1.21
C CYS A 59 -13.52 10.94 0.83
N ASN A 60 -12.49 10.75 1.66
CA ASN A 60 -11.14 11.25 1.43
C ASN A 60 -10.37 10.39 0.41
N VAL A 61 -10.67 9.10 0.34
CA VAL A 61 -10.01 8.13 -0.56
C VAL A 61 -11.02 7.52 -1.52
N ASN A 62 -10.77 7.71 -2.80
CA ASN A 62 -11.38 7.00 -3.90
C ASN A 62 -10.25 6.53 -4.81
N ILE A 63 -10.20 5.22 -5.03
CA ILE A 63 -9.26 4.61 -5.97
C ILE A 63 -10.08 3.84 -6.98
N ARG A 64 -9.81 4.04 -8.27
CA ARG A 64 -10.42 3.25 -9.34
C ARG A 64 -9.39 2.96 -10.42
N PHE A 65 -9.30 1.70 -10.83
CA PHE A 65 -8.58 1.32 -12.03
C PHE A 65 -9.15 0.04 -12.65
N GLU A 66 -8.88 -0.13 -13.94
CA GLU A 66 -8.93 -1.41 -14.64
C GLU A 66 -7.56 -1.64 -15.27
N ALA A 67 -7.01 -2.84 -15.07
CA ALA A 67 -5.70 -3.21 -15.57
C ALA A 67 -5.72 -4.63 -16.13
N LYS A 68 -4.84 -4.92 -17.08
CA LYS A 68 -4.68 -6.26 -17.67
C LYS A 68 -3.34 -6.85 -17.26
N TYR A 69 -3.29 -8.17 -17.12
CA TYR A 69 -2.01 -8.86 -16.94
C TYR A 69 -1.15 -8.70 -18.21
N THR A 70 0.13 -8.43 -18.01
CA THR A 70 1.11 -8.24 -19.10
C THR A 70 2.48 -8.71 -18.64
N ASP A 71 3.39 -8.94 -19.60
CA ASP A 71 4.75 -9.43 -19.36
C ASP A 71 5.79 -8.29 -19.32
N HIS A 72 5.36 -7.05 -19.52
CA HIS A 72 6.24 -5.90 -19.72
C HIS A 72 5.81 -4.68 -18.90
N LEU A 73 6.79 -3.91 -18.45
CA LEU A 73 6.55 -2.57 -17.90
C LEU A 73 6.38 -1.55 -19.03
N PRO A 74 5.70 -0.42 -18.77
CA PRO A 74 5.68 0.70 -19.72
C PRO A 74 7.10 1.19 -20.00
N GLU A 75 7.40 1.55 -21.26
CA GLU A 75 8.71 2.13 -21.62
C GLU A 75 9.01 3.44 -20.88
N SER A 76 7.96 4.14 -20.43
CA SER A 76 8.05 5.36 -19.63
C SER A 76 8.37 5.11 -18.15
N SER A 77 8.41 3.85 -17.71
CA SER A 77 8.69 3.55 -16.30
C SER A 77 10.12 3.97 -15.94
N ILE A 78 10.27 4.48 -14.72
CA ILE A 78 11.57 4.79 -14.12
C ILE A 78 12.36 3.52 -13.81
N PHE A 79 11.68 2.37 -13.69
CA PHE A 79 12.29 1.08 -13.46
C PHE A 79 12.56 0.37 -14.79
N LYS A 80 13.75 -0.25 -14.91
CA LYS A 80 14.18 -0.94 -16.12
C LYS A 80 13.63 -2.35 -16.22
N SER A 81 13.23 -2.94 -15.11
CA SER A 81 12.70 -4.31 -15.07
C SER A 81 11.84 -4.56 -13.84
N VAL A 82 11.06 -5.64 -13.90
CA VAL A 82 10.28 -6.16 -12.77
C VAL A 82 11.21 -6.57 -11.61
N ASP A 83 12.41 -7.05 -11.90
CA ASP A 83 13.40 -7.38 -10.87
C ASP A 83 13.89 -6.15 -10.11
N GLU A 84 14.01 -5.01 -10.78
CA GLU A 84 14.37 -3.74 -10.15
C GLU A 84 13.24 -3.24 -9.23
N ILE A 85 11.99 -3.29 -9.71
CA ILE A 85 10.79 -3.02 -8.89
C ILE A 85 10.75 -3.96 -7.68
N SER A 86 10.93 -5.26 -7.91
CA SER A 86 10.91 -6.30 -6.88
C SER A 86 11.97 -6.03 -5.81
N SER A 87 13.19 -5.70 -6.22
CA SER A 87 14.28 -5.35 -5.30
C SER A 87 14.00 -4.08 -4.51
N PHE A 88 13.41 -3.06 -5.15
CA PHE A 88 13.03 -1.82 -4.50
C PHE A 88 11.93 -2.04 -3.45
N PHE A 89 10.85 -2.75 -3.78
CA PHE A 89 9.74 -2.97 -2.85
C PHE A 89 10.04 -4.00 -1.76
N LYS A 90 10.99 -4.92 -1.97
CA LYS A 90 11.46 -5.86 -0.92
C LYS A 90 12.01 -5.14 0.32
N THR A 91 12.64 -3.98 0.13
CA THR A 91 13.15 -3.16 1.26
C THR A 91 12.02 -2.46 2.02
N GLY A 92 10.82 -2.39 1.44
CA GLY A 92 9.61 -1.83 2.03
C GLY A 92 8.70 -2.83 2.75
N SER A 93 9.19 -4.04 3.07
CA SER A 93 8.39 -5.07 3.78
C SER A 93 7.90 -4.63 5.16
N VAL A 94 8.61 -3.68 5.79
CA VAL A 94 8.23 -3.04 7.04
C VAL A 94 7.52 -1.71 6.76
N GLY A 95 6.30 -1.57 7.26
CA GLY A 95 5.51 -0.35 7.13
C GLY A 95 5.01 0.18 8.47
N TYR A 96 5.19 1.48 8.70
CA TYR A 96 4.67 2.19 9.88
C TYR A 96 3.54 3.14 9.47
N SER A 97 2.45 3.14 10.24
CA SER A 97 1.32 4.06 10.04
C SER A 97 0.99 4.82 11.32
N PRO A 98 0.42 6.03 11.25
CA PRO A 98 -0.14 6.71 12.42
C PRO A 98 -1.09 5.82 13.23
N ALA A 99 -1.00 5.94 14.54
CA ALA A 99 -1.92 5.34 15.50
C ALA A 99 -2.45 6.44 16.45
N GLN A 100 -3.41 6.08 17.33
CA GLN A 100 -4.00 7.04 18.26
C GLN A 100 -2.94 7.67 19.16
N GLY A 101 -2.94 9.01 19.21
CA GLY A 101 -1.94 9.78 19.94
C GLY A 101 -0.71 10.09 19.08
N ASN A 102 0.45 10.24 19.74
CA ASN A 102 1.70 10.62 19.07
C ASN A 102 2.59 9.40 18.80
N CYS A 103 1.99 8.34 18.23
CA CYS A 103 2.69 7.08 17.98
C CYS A 103 2.40 6.50 16.59
N TYR A 104 3.25 5.55 16.22
CA TYR A 104 3.25 4.86 14.95
C TYR A 104 3.28 3.35 15.19
N ASP A 105 2.36 2.69 14.53
CA ASP A 105 2.17 1.26 14.61
C ASP A 105 2.81 0.60 13.40
N GLY A 106 3.71 -0.34 13.67
CA GLY A 106 4.50 -1.03 12.66
C GLY A 106 3.93 -2.41 12.31
N MET A 107 4.03 -2.76 11.03
CA MET A 107 3.65 -4.06 10.52
C MET A 107 4.72 -4.52 9.52
N CYS A 108 5.12 -5.79 9.60
CA CYS A 108 6.03 -6.43 8.65
C CYS A 108 5.27 -7.47 7.82
N LEU A 109 5.37 -7.38 6.49
CA LEU A 109 4.94 -8.42 5.56
C LEU A 109 6.09 -9.41 5.37
N ILE A 110 5.83 -10.69 5.67
CA ILE A 110 6.79 -11.79 5.45
C ILE A 110 6.15 -12.74 4.44
N PRO A 111 6.39 -12.57 3.14
CA PRO A 111 5.89 -13.49 2.13
C PRO A 111 6.87 -14.66 1.95
N HIS A 112 6.34 -15.85 1.69
CA HIS A 112 7.16 -17.03 1.40
C HIS A 112 7.83 -16.92 0.02
N GLU A 113 7.15 -16.27 -0.91
CA GLU A 113 7.61 -15.99 -2.26
C GLU A 113 7.40 -14.53 -2.60
N TRP A 114 8.36 -13.93 -3.30
CA TRP A 114 8.26 -12.56 -3.77
C TRP A 114 8.29 -12.53 -5.29
N ASN A 115 7.11 -12.74 -5.88
CA ASN A 115 6.91 -12.69 -7.32
C ASN A 115 5.89 -11.61 -7.68
N MET A 116 6.24 -10.77 -8.65
CA MET A 116 5.46 -9.63 -9.10
C MET A 116 5.13 -9.78 -10.57
N THR A 117 3.85 -9.62 -10.90
CA THR A 117 3.37 -9.63 -12.28
C THR A 117 3.03 -8.20 -12.71
N PRO A 118 3.56 -7.71 -13.83
CA PRO A 118 3.17 -6.42 -14.38
C PRO A 118 1.69 -6.35 -14.75
N LEU A 119 1.13 -5.16 -14.62
CA LEU A 119 -0.21 -4.84 -15.07
C LEU A 119 -0.18 -3.63 -16.02
N GLU A 120 -0.84 -3.77 -17.16
CA GLU A 120 -1.10 -2.65 -18.07
C GLU A 120 -2.34 -1.89 -17.60
N CYS A 121 -2.17 -0.65 -17.16
CA CYS A 121 -3.26 0.21 -16.71
C CYS A 121 -3.25 1.53 -17.48
N ASN A 122 -4.34 1.80 -18.22
CA ASN A 122 -4.47 3.01 -19.03
C ASN A 122 -5.12 4.19 -18.29
N ASN A 123 -5.85 3.92 -17.20
CA ASN A 123 -6.48 4.96 -16.43
C ASN A 123 -6.58 4.56 -14.96
N ILE A 124 -6.11 5.47 -14.10
CA ILE A 124 -6.12 5.32 -12.65
C ILE A 124 -6.63 6.61 -12.02
N GLU A 125 -7.65 6.49 -11.18
CA GLU A 125 -8.19 7.59 -10.38
C GLU A 125 -7.70 7.42 -8.94
N LEU A 126 -7.05 8.43 -8.36
CA LEU A 126 -6.48 8.40 -7.00
C LEU A 126 -6.76 9.68 -6.24
N SER A 127 -7.88 9.75 -5.50
CA SER A 127 -8.26 11.00 -4.83
C SER A 127 -7.37 11.42 -3.67
N TYR A 128 -6.58 10.51 -3.10
CA TYR A 128 -5.81 10.77 -1.89
C TYR A 128 -4.80 11.92 -2.07
N PHE A 129 -4.01 11.88 -3.15
CA PHE A 129 -3.00 12.89 -3.41
C PHE A 129 -3.59 14.29 -3.51
N ASN A 130 -4.72 14.43 -4.19
CA ASN A 130 -5.36 15.73 -4.37
C ASN A 130 -6.13 16.19 -3.13
N LYS A 131 -6.98 15.33 -2.55
CA LYS A 131 -7.86 15.72 -1.44
C LYS A 131 -7.15 15.84 -0.11
N VAL A 132 -6.11 15.04 0.13
CA VAL A 132 -5.45 14.97 1.44
C VAL A 132 -4.08 15.63 1.40
N LEU A 133 -3.28 15.40 0.35
CA LEU A 133 -1.96 15.99 0.22
C LEU A 133 -1.95 17.33 -0.54
N GLY A 134 -3.06 17.73 -1.15
CA GLY A 134 -3.16 18.97 -1.93
C GLY A 134 -2.37 18.96 -3.26
N ILE A 135 -1.88 17.80 -3.69
CA ILE A 135 -1.08 17.66 -4.91
C ILE A 135 -2.02 17.62 -6.12
N SER A 136 -1.77 18.45 -7.14
CA SER A 136 -2.60 18.44 -8.35
C SER A 136 -2.31 17.22 -9.21
N TYR A 137 -3.34 16.66 -9.85
CA TYR A 137 -3.14 15.55 -10.79
C TYR A 137 -2.23 15.89 -11.97
N LYS A 138 -2.13 17.17 -12.35
CA LYS A 138 -1.21 17.62 -13.40
C LYS A 138 0.26 17.50 -13.01
N ASP A 139 0.54 17.45 -11.71
CA ASP A 139 1.87 17.34 -11.12
C ASP A 139 2.21 15.88 -10.79
N LEU A 140 1.31 14.94 -11.13
CA LEU A 140 1.48 13.50 -10.94
C LEU A 140 1.62 12.83 -12.30
N GLN A 141 2.61 11.95 -12.40
CA GLN A 141 2.78 11.06 -13.54
C GLN A 141 2.66 9.62 -13.05
N TYR A 142 1.79 8.86 -13.70
CA TYR A 142 1.73 7.41 -13.49
C TYR A 142 2.99 6.76 -14.08
N ASP A 143 3.59 5.85 -13.32
CA ASP A 143 4.81 5.14 -13.69
C ASP A 143 4.50 3.74 -14.24
N SER A 144 4.09 2.84 -13.35
CA SER A 144 3.85 1.43 -13.64
C SER A 144 2.95 0.82 -12.56
N MET A 145 2.48 -0.40 -12.80
CA MET A 145 1.69 -1.18 -11.85
C MET A 145 2.17 -2.63 -11.85
N VAL A 146 2.31 -3.20 -10.66
CA VAL A 146 2.62 -4.62 -10.46
C VAL A 146 1.68 -5.19 -9.40
N ILE A 147 1.45 -6.50 -9.45
CA ILE A 147 0.66 -7.22 -8.47
C ILE A 147 1.41 -8.47 -7.98
N MET A 148 1.22 -8.80 -6.70
CA MET A 148 1.55 -10.10 -6.15
C MET A 148 0.22 -10.78 -5.80
N SER A 149 -0.08 -11.89 -6.47
CA SER A 149 -1.34 -12.65 -6.28
C SER A 149 -1.04 -14.01 -5.67
N ASP A 150 -1.99 -14.53 -4.87
CA ASP A 150 -1.96 -15.88 -4.30
C ASP A 150 -0.66 -16.24 -3.55
N ILE A 151 -0.06 -15.26 -2.88
CA ILE A 151 1.17 -15.45 -2.10
C ILE A 151 0.86 -15.99 -0.70
N PRO A 152 1.46 -17.11 -0.26
CA PRO A 152 1.51 -17.46 1.15
C PRO A 152 2.33 -16.42 1.91
N HIS A 153 1.77 -15.86 2.97
CA HIS A 153 2.41 -14.78 3.71
C HIS A 153 1.96 -14.70 5.16
N GLU A 154 2.80 -14.07 5.97
CA GLU A 154 2.54 -13.74 7.37
C GLU A 154 2.59 -12.23 7.58
N TRP A 155 1.81 -11.76 8.56
CA TRP A 155 1.82 -10.38 9.03
C TRP A 155 2.29 -10.34 10.48
N HIS A 156 3.40 -9.66 10.73
CA HIS A 156 3.99 -9.57 12.06
C HIS A 156 3.88 -8.13 12.56
N SER A 157 3.17 -7.94 13.67
CA SER A 157 3.11 -6.66 14.37
C SER A 157 4.49 -6.32 14.93
N LEU A 158 4.92 -5.08 14.73
CA LEU A 158 6.16 -4.56 15.29
C LEU A 158 5.86 -3.69 16.51
N LYS A 159 6.88 -3.42 17.33
CA LYS A 159 6.76 -2.47 18.45
C LYS A 159 6.29 -1.10 17.95
N THR A 160 5.29 -0.56 18.62
CA THR A 160 4.83 0.82 18.45
C THR A 160 5.99 1.78 18.73
N LYS A 161 6.17 2.76 17.85
CA LYS A 161 7.16 3.84 17.99
C LYS A 161 6.47 5.12 18.39
N TYR A 162 7.07 5.90 19.28
CA TYR A 162 6.55 7.20 19.65
C TYR A 162 7.31 8.29 18.88
N SER A 163 6.59 9.29 18.40
CA SER A 163 7.24 10.47 17.85
C SER A 163 7.87 11.25 19.01
N VAL A 164 9.14 11.59 18.86
CA VAL A 164 9.84 12.46 19.81
C VAL A 164 9.48 13.89 19.39
N LEU A 165 8.78 14.61 20.27
CA LEU A 165 8.54 16.05 20.11
C LEU A 165 9.85 16.82 20.13
#